data_AF-A0A4J2GJK5-F1
#
_entry.id   AF-A0A4J2GJK5-F1
#
_cell.length_a   1.000
_cell.length_b   1.000
_cell.length_c   1.000
_cell.angle_alpha   90.00
_cell.angle_beta   90.00
_cell.angle_gamma   90.00
#
_symmetry.space_group_name_H-M   'P 1'
#
loop_
_entity.id
_entity.type
_entity.pdbx_description
1 polymer ?
#
loop_
_entity_poly.entity_id
_entity_poly.type
_entity_poly.pdbx_seq_one_letter_code
_entity_poly.pdbx_strand_id
1 'polypeptide(L)'
;MIDATEVQINRPKKELANDSGKKKCHAMKAQAIVTSQGRIVSLDITVNYSHDMKLFKMSCRNIGQAGKILADSGYQGLMKIYPQAQTPRKSSKLKQTQANSSR
;
A
#
# COMPACT_ATOMS: atom_id res chain seq x y z
N MET A 1 -9.70 -5.26 -1.63
CA MET A 1 -8.97 -4.20 -0.93
C MET A 1 -7.55 -4.66 -0.73
N ILE A 2 -6.57 -3.81 -0.99
CA ILE A 2 -5.15 -4.06 -0.75
C ILE A 2 -4.71 -3.02 0.27
N ASP A 3 -4.11 -3.50 1.35
CA ASP A 3 -3.56 -2.64 2.40
C ASP A 3 -2.20 -3.17 2.85
N ALA A 4 -1.30 -2.26 3.23
CA ALA A 4 -0.01 -2.61 3.78
C ALA A 4 0.23 -1.89 5.11
N THR A 5 0.72 -2.64 6.09
CA THR A 5 1.01 -2.14 7.42
C THR A 5 2.46 -2.41 7.81
N GLU A 6 3.02 -1.48 8.57
CA GLU A 6 4.35 -1.62 9.18
C GLU A 6 4.19 -2.25 10.56
N VAL A 7 4.78 -3.43 10.74
CA VAL A 7 4.84 -4.15 12.00
C VAL A 7 6.21 -3.90 12.63
N GLN A 8 6.23 -3.26 13.79
CA GLN A 8 7.48 -2.98 14.51
C GLN A 8 8.12 -4.28 14.98
N ILE A 9 9.45 -4.37 14.85
CA ILE A 9 10.25 -5.50 15.33
C ILE A 9 11.43 -5.04 16.17
N ASN A 10 11.98 -5.96 16.97
CA ASN A 10 13.23 -5.74 17.69
C ASN A 10 14.38 -5.52 16.69
N ARG A 11 15.38 -4.73 17.11
CA ARG A 11 16.58 -4.47 16.30
C ARG A 11 17.24 -5.79 15.87
N PRO A 12 17.35 -6.08 14.56
CA PRO A 12 17.98 -7.30 14.11
C PRO A 12 19.49 -7.25 14.41
N LYS A 13 20.07 -8.39 14.83
CA LYS A 13 21.49 -8.51 15.20
C LYS A 13 22.45 -8.38 13.99
N LYS A 14 21.94 -8.59 12.77
CA LYS A 14 22.63 -8.29 11.51
C LYS A 14 21.95 -7.07 10.90
N GLU A 15 22.72 -6.13 10.35
CA GLU A 15 22.21 -4.98 9.61
C GLU A 15 21.45 -5.46 8.37
N LEU A 16 20.14 -5.65 8.53
CA LEU A 16 19.18 -5.68 7.44
C LEU A 16 18.60 -4.27 7.35
N ALA A 17 18.57 -3.71 6.14
CA ALA A 17 18.10 -2.35 5.85
C ALA A 17 16.58 -2.21 6.12
N ASN A 18 16.21 -2.16 7.39
CA ASN A 18 14.83 -2.27 7.88
C ASN A 18 14.33 -0.98 8.53
N ASP A 19 14.95 0.16 8.23
CA ASP A 19 14.66 1.42 8.89
C ASP A 19 13.43 2.12 8.31
N SER A 20 12.35 2.21 9.09
CA SER A 20 11.22 3.09 8.77
C SER A 20 11.63 4.52 9.07
N GLY A 21 11.95 5.31 8.04
CA GLY A 21 12.41 6.69 8.21
C GLY A 21 11.41 7.60 8.94
N LYS A 22 10.10 7.35 8.79
CA LYS A 22 9.05 8.13 9.47
C LYS A 22 8.89 7.75 10.94
N LYS A 23 8.94 6.46 11.26
CA LYS A 23 8.73 5.96 12.63
C LYS A 23 10.03 5.80 13.42
N LYS A 24 11.20 5.96 12.77
CA LYS A 24 12.55 5.76 13.33
C LYS A 24 12.70 4.42 14.05
N CYS A 25 12.10 3.36 13.50
CA CYS A 25 12.14 2.02 14.09
C CYS A 25 12.37 0.96 13.01
N HIS A 26 12.83 -0.22 13.44
CA HIS A 26 12.90 -1.38 12.57
C HIS A 26 11.51 -1.95 12.36
N ALA A 27 11.08 -2.05 11.11
CA ALA A 27 9.75 -2.52 10.77
C ALA A 27 9.79 -3.58 9.68
N MET A 28 8.98 -4.62 9.86
CA MET A 28 8.55 -5.50 8.79
C MET A 28 7.35 -4.87 8.10
N LYS A 29 7.11 -5.24 6.84
CA LYS A 29 5.91 -4.83 6.13
C LYS A 29 5.05 -6.05 5.86
N ALA A 30 3.76 -5.94 6.21
CA ALA A 30 2.76 -6.94 5.92
C ALA A 30 1.74 -6.35 4.95
N GLN A 31 1.46 -7.04 3.85
CA GLN A 31 0.45 -6.67 2.88
C GLN A 31 -0.66 -7.71 2.89
N ALA A 32 -1.90 -7.27 3.00
CA ALA A 32 -3.08 -8.12 2.93
C ALA A 32 -3.94 -7.76 1.73
N ILE A 33 -4.42 -8.78 1.03
CA ILE A 33 -5.46 -8.64 0.01
C ILE A 33 -6.73 -9.24 0.58
N VAL A 34 -7.78 -8.43 0.66
CA VAL A 34 -9.05 -8.81 1.29
C VAL A 34 -10.19 -8.59 0.30
N THR A 35 -11.14 -9.53 0.23
CA THR A 35 -12.38 -9.36 -0.53
C THR A 35 -13.29 -8.30 0.12
N SER A 36 -14.31 -7.83 -0.60
CA SER A 36 -15.35 -6.97 0.00
C SER A 36 -16.12 -7.63 1.13
N GLN A 37 -16.13 -8.96 1.19
CA GLN A 37 -16.78 -9.76 2.24
C GLN A 37 -15.87 -9.96 3.48
N GLY A 38 -14.67 -9.36 3.51
CA GLY A 38 -13.74 -9.50 4.63
C GLY A 38 -12.87 -10.77 4.61
N ARG A 39 -12.97 -11.62 3.57
CA ARG A 39 -12.11 -12.81 3.44
C ARG A 39 -10.71 -12.42 2.99
N ILE A 40 -9.68 -12.92 3.67
CA ILE A 40 -8.27 -12.77 3.29
C ILE A 40 -8.00 -13.68 2.09
N VAL A 41 -7.51 -13.10 0.99
CA VAL A 41 -7.16 -13.78 -0.26
C VAL A 41 -5.65 -14.03 -0.34
N SER A 42 -4.85 -13.08 0.13
CA SER A 42 -3.39 -13.19 0.21
C SER A 42 -2.86 -12.43 1.41
N LEU A 43 -1.77 -12.93 1.98
CA LEU A 43 -1.01 -12.27 3.03
C LEU A 43 0.48 -12.44 2.71
N ASP A 44 1.17 -11.32 2.56
CA ASP A 44 2.58 -11.28 2.22
C ASP A 44 3.34 -10.49 3.27
N ILE A 45 4.42 -11.06 3.79
CA ILE A 45 5.21 -10.45 4.87
C ILE A 45 6.66 -10.34 4.39
N THR A 46 7.22 -9.13 4.43
CA THR A 46 8.63 -8.89 4.12
C THR A 46 9.36 -8.34 5.33
N VAL A 47 10.48 -8.99 5.64
CA VAL A 47 11.36 -8.57 6.74
C VAL A 47 12.07 -7.25 6.41
N ASN A 48 12.27 -6.96 5.12
CA ASN A 48 12.91 -5.75 4.64
C ASN A 48 11.90 -4.61 4.45
N TYR A 49 12.26 -3.41 4.89
CA TYR A 49 11.46 -2.21 4.60
C TYR A 49 11.42 -1.99 3.08
N SER A 50 10.21 -1.92 2.52
CA SER A 50 10.00 -1.70 1.09
C SER A 50 8.77 -0.82 0.85
N HIS A 51 8.75 -0.09 -0.25
CA HIS A 51 7.58 0.71 -0.65
C HIS A 51 6.42 -0.20 -1.07
N ASP A 52 5.18 0.23 -0.80
CA ASP A 52 3.96 -0.56 -1.02
C ASP A 52 3.86 -1.07 -2.46
N MET A 53 4.16 -0.22 -3.44
CA MET A 53 4.16 -0.61 -4.85
C MET A 53 5.23 -1.64 -5.22
N LYS A 54 6.41 -1.59 -4.57
CA LYS A 54 7.47 -2.59 -4.80
C LYS A 54 7.05 -3.93 -4.20
N LEU A 55 6.51 -3.90 -2.98
CA LEU A 55 5.97 -5.08 -2.31
C LEU A 55 4.87 -5.74 -3.14
N PHE A 56 3.93 -4.93 -3.63
CA PHE A 56 2.84 -5.37 -4.50
C PHE A 56 3.32 -6.11 -5.75
N LYS A 57 4.30 -5.54 -6.47
CA LYS A 57 4.84 -6.15 -7.69
C LYS A 57 5.52 -7.50 -7.44
N MET A 58 6.05 -7.73 -6.25
CA MET A 58 6.70 -9.00 -5.89
C MET A 58 5.68 -10.06 -5.44
N SER A 59 4.61 -9.64 -4.76
CA SER A 59 3.65 -10.51 -4.06
C SER A 59 2.42 -10.88 -4.90
N CYS A 60 1.91 -9.98 -5.73
CA CYS A 60 0.56 -10.13 -6.28
C CYS A 60 0.56 -10.67 -7.71
N ARG A 61 0.33 -11.98 -7.89
CA ARG A 61 0.22 -12.60 -9.23
C ARG A 61 -1.22 -12.79 -9.75
N ASN A 62 -2.24 -12.83 -8.88
CA ASN A 62 -3.56 -13.36 -9.27
C ASN A 62 -4.77 -12.42 -9.11
N ILE A 63 -4.58 -11.12 -8.86
CA ILE A 63 -5.72 -10.21 -8.65
C ILE A 63 -6.39 -9.70 -9.95
N GLY A 64 -5.89 -10.09 -11.13
CA GLY A 64 -6.41 -9.61 -12.41
C GLY A 64 -7.87 -9.99 -12.69
N GLN A 65 -8.38 -11.02 -12.03
CA GLN A 65 -9.78 -11.46 -12.13
C GLN A 65 -10.73 -10.65 -11.23
N ALA A 66 -10.21 -9.80 -10.34
CA ALA A 66 -11.05 -8.98 -9.49
C ALA A 66 -11.79 -7.93 -10.35
N GLY A 67 -13.12 -7.83 -10.20
CA GLY A 67 -13.91 -6.83 -10.90
C GLY A 67 -13.61 -5.39 -10.46
N LYS A 68 -13.17 -5.19 -9.20
CA LYS A 68 -12.75 -3.89 -8.67
C LYS A 68 -11.65 -4.06 -7.65
N ILE A 69 -10.62 -3.22 -7.73
CA ILE A 69 -9.50 -3.21 -6.78
C ILE A 69 -9.52 -1.86 -6.05
N LEU A 70 -9.57 -1.91 -4.71
CA LEU A 70 -9.43 -0.73 -3.86
C LEU A 70 -8.09 -0.81 -3.17
N ALA A 71 -7.31 0.28 -3.20
CA ALA A 71 -6.03 0.35 -2.54
C ALA A 71 -5.78 1.77 -2.01
N ASP A 72 -4.89 1.90 -1.05
CA ASP A 72 -4.53 3.20 -0.48
C ASP A 72 -3.71 4.08 -1.45
N SER A 73 -3.31 5.27 -0.98
CA SER A 73 -2.48 6.18 -1.78
C SER A 73 -0.99 5.76 -1.89
N GLY A 74 -0.54 4.80 -1.09
CA GLY A 74 0.77 4.13 -1.22
C GLY A 74 0.88 3.34 -2.52
N TYR A 75 -0.25 2.85 -3.04
CA TYR A 75 -0.36 2.20 -4.35
C TYR A 75 -0.62 3.16 -5.52
N GLN A 76 -0.27 4.45 -5.40
CA GLN A 76 -0.43 5.39 -6.51
C GLN A 76 0.28 4.87 -7.78
N GLY A 77 -0.47 4.76 -8.88
CA GLY A 77 0.01 4.17 -10.14
C GLY A 77 -0.45 2.73 -10.39
N LEU A 78 -1.14 2.10 -9.43
CA LEU A 78 -1.73 0.77 -9.59
C LEU A 78 -2.70 0.70 -10.77
N MET A 79 -3.45 1.78 -11.00
CA MET A 79 -4.38 1.94 -12.13
C MET A 79 -3.72 1.80 -13.52
N LYS A 80 -2.39 1.98 -13.63
CA LYS A 80 -1.66 1.76 -14.89
C LYS A 80 -1.46 0.28 -15.21
N ILE A 81 -1.48 -0.58 -14.19
CA ILE A 81 -1.29 -2.03 -14.30
C ILE A 81 -2.65 -2.73 -14.31
N TYR A 82 -3.56 -2.25 -13.45
CA TYR A 82 -4.93 -2.76 -13.32
C TYR A 82 -5.92 -1.60 -13.50
N PRO A 83 -6.51 -1.42 -14.70
CA PRO A 83 -7.45 -0.33 -14.97
C PRO A 83 -8.66 -0.29 -14.01
N GLN A 84 -9.04 -1.43 -13.44
CA GLN A 84 -10.10 -1.55 -12.44
C GLN A 84 -9.70 -1.12 -11.01
N ALA A 85 -8.45 -0.69 -10.82
CA ALA A 85 -7.96 -0.22 -9.52
C ALA A 85 -8.32 1.24 -9.25
N GLN A 86 -8.71 1.51 -8.01
CA GLN A 86 -8.98 2.85 -7.51
C GLN A 86 -8.10 3.14 -6.31
N THR A 87 -7.40 4.28 -6.35
CA THR A 87 -6.63 4.82 -5.23
C THR A 87 -7.06 6.26 -4.95
N PRO A 88 -7.07 6.70 -3.68
CA PRO A 88 -7.33 8.10 -3.36
C PRO A 88 -6.38 9.04 -4.13
N ARG A 89 -6.93 10.13 -4.67
CA ARG A 89 -6.12 11.16 -5.33
C ARG A 89 -5.25 11.85 -4.27
N LYS A 90 -3.92 11.80 -4.43
CA LYS A 90 -3.01 12.61 -3.62
C LYS A 90 -3.26 14.09 -3.88
N SER A 91 -3.43 14.87 -2.81
CA SER A 91 -3.42 16.33 -2.90
C SER A 91 -2.02 16.80 -3.28
N SER A 92 -1.93 17.83 -4.13
CA SER A 92 -0.67 18.53 -4.37
C SER A 92 -0.55 19.67 -3.37
N LYS A 93 0.67 19.94 -2.86
CA LYS A 93 0.95 21.08 -1.96
C LYS A 93 0.73 22.45 -2.61
N LEU A 94 0.41 22.52 -3.90
CA LEU A 94 0.38 23.75 -4.72
C LEU A 94 -1.00 24.13 -5.28
N LYS A 95 -2.11 23.54 -4.81
CA LYS A 95 -3.44 24.06 -5.12
C LYS A 95 -4.25 24.30 -3.85
N GLN A 96 -4.38 25.58 -3.49
CA GLN A 96 -5.50 26.05 -2.68
C GLN A 96 -6.80 25.65 -3.40
N THR A 97 -7.72 25.05 -2.65
CA THR A 97 -9.07 24.71 -3.08
C THR A 97 -9.82 25.97 -3.46
N GLN A 98 -10.25 26.08 -4.73
CA GLN A 98 -11.44 26.87 -5.03
C GLN A 98 -12.60 26.15 -4.34
N ALA A 99 -13.14 26.77 -3.30
CA ALA A 99 -14.40 26.35 -2.70
C ALA A 99 -15.48 26.46 -3.77
N ASN A 100 -16.16 25.35 -4.07
CA ASN A 100 -17.38 25.38 -4.87
C ASN A 100 -18.41 26.21 -4.12
N SER A 101 -18.59 27.46 -4.54
CA SER A 101 -19.81 28.21 -4.25
C SER A 101 -20.76 27.97 -5.41
N SER A 102 -21.84 27.25 -5.16
CA SER A 102 -22.96 27.11 -6.08
C SER A 102 -24.24 26.91 -5.28
N ARG A 103 -24.95 28.03 -5.04
CA ARG A 103 -26.40 28.10 -5.05
C ARG A 103 -26.81 28.63 -6.41
#